data_AF-A0A842V5Q5-F1
#
_entry.id   AF-A0A842V5Q5-F1
#
_cell.length_a   1.000
_cell.length_b   1.000
_cell.length_c   1.000
_cell.angle_alpha   90.00
_cell.angle_beta   90.00
_cell.angle_gamma   90.00
#
_symmetry.space_group_name_H-M   'P 1'
#
loop_
_entity.id
_entity.type
_entity.pdbx_description
1 polymer ?
#
loop_
_entity_poly.entity_id
_entity_poly.type
_entity_poly.pdbx_seq_one_letter_code
_entity_poly.pdbx_strand_id
1 'polypeptide(L)'
;MKVEANIKNEHIYILAAILVVLSGLFFAYAYGGSNPAIVGHSAGELVVTGESIVNESITGADIANNSIQGTQIEESTLGTVPSASSASSASICSKVGSSGCGGLNYFEDDEGSCVPRINSKGNALRYMTGSSNGPPTLTSSYSGLCIGTHGGRNYSVGLCPSLREFKENITTLSEALPLLSQMRPVSFVWKETGEPSIGFIAEEVAKVEPKLAMFADGELAGVQYEKFAAVLTKAIMEQQHQIDQLTSIVCQDHPTMDLCQE
;
A
#
# COMPACT_ATOMS: atom_id res chain seq x y z
N MET A 1 21.86 108.90 22.98
CA MET A 1 22.59 108.97 21.70
C MET A 1 21.59 108.64 20.60
N LYS A 2 21.11 109.65 19.88
CA LYS A 2 20.03 109.52 18.88
C LYS A 2 20.69 109.31 17.52
N VAL A 3 20.64 108.10 16.97
CA VAL A 3 21.20 107.81 15.65
C VAL A 3 20.10 108.01 14.62
N GLU A 4 20.16 109.11 13.89
CA GLU A 4 19.27 109.38 12.75
C GLU A 4 19.91 108.77 11.50
N ALA A 5 19.42 107.61 11.08
CA ALA A 5 19.85 106.98 9.84
C ALA A 5 19.10 107.60 8.65
N ASN A 6 19.82 108.29 7.77
CA ASN A 6 19.26 108.87 6.54
C ASN A 6 19.18 107.79 5.45
N ILE A 7 18.01 107.15 5.32
CA ILE A 7 17.78 106.05 4.38
C ILE A 7 17.42 106.65 3.01
N LYS A 8 18.30 106.48 2.02
CA LYS A 8 18.04 106.82 0.61
C LYS A 8 17.37 105.64 -0.10
N ASN A 9 16.66 105.90 -1.20
CA ASN A 9 15.95 104.87 -1.99
C ASN A 9 16.85 103.69 -2.41
N GLU A 10 18.13 103.95 -2.62
CA GLU A 10 19.15 102.95 -2.99
C GLU A 10 19.36 101.91 -1.88
N HIS A 11 19.19 102.30 -0.60
CA HIS A 11 19.32 101.40 0.55
C HIS A 11 18.10 100.49 0.74
N ILE A 12 16.93 100.89 0.24
CA ILE A 12 15.69 100.10 0.35
C ILE A 12 15.80 98.82 -0.48
N TYR A 13 16.37 98.91 -1.68
CA TYR A 13 16.58 97.75 -2.55
C TYR A 13 17.56 96.74 -1.94
N ILE A 14 18.62 97.22 -1.29
CA ILE A 14 19.61 96.38 -0.61
C ILE A 14 18.97 95.68 0.59
N LEU A 15 18.18 96.40 1.39
CA LEU A 15 17.49 95.83 2.55
C LEU A 15 16.46 94.76 2.11
N ALA A 16 15.69 95.04 1.05
CA ALA A 16 14.73 94.09 0.48
C ALA A 16 15.42 92.83 -0.06
N ALA A 17 16.57 92.98 -0.75
CA ALA A 17 17.35 91.85 -1.25
C ALA A 17 17.88 90.98 -0.10
N ILE A 18 18.36 91.59 0.98
CA ILE A 18 18.82 90.87 2.18
C ILE A 18 17.67 90.12 2.84
N LEU A 19 16.48 90.72 2.93
CA LEU A 19 15.30 90.09 3.55
C LEU A 19 14.79 88.90 2.74
N VAL A 20 14.80 89.00 1.40
CA VAL A 20 14.45 87.89 0.51
C VAL A 20 15.47 86.75 0.64
N VAL A 21 16.77 87.04 0.66
CA VAL A 21 17.81 86.01 0.82
C VAL A 21 17.74 85.35 2.20
N LEU A 22 17.54 86.12 3.27
CA LEU A 22 17.35 85.57 4.62
C LEU A 22 16.09 84.70 4.72
N SER A 23 14.99 85.09 4.08
CA SER A 23 13.77 84.27 4.06
C SER A 23 13.97 82.96 3.30
N GLY A 24 14.73 82.97 2.19
CA GLY A 24 15.08 81.77 1.43
C GLY A 24 16.01 80.83 2.20
N LEU A 25 17.01 81.37 2.89
CA LEU A 25 17.92 80.60 3.75
C LEU A 25 17.18 80.00 4.96
N PHE A 26 16.24 80.74 5.56
CA PHE A 26 15.42 80.25 6.65
C PHE A 26 14.51 79.10 6.19
N PHE A 27 13.94 79.20 4.99
CA PHE A 27 13.16 78.11 4.38
C PHE A 27 14.04 76.87 4.11
N ALA A 28 15.25 77.05 3.58
CA ALA A 28 16.16 75.95 3.33
C ALA A 28 16.69 75.30 4.63
N TYR A 29 16.87 76.07 5.71
CA TYR A 29 17.27 75.49 7.00
C TYR A 29 16.10 74.80 7.71
N ALA A 30 14.89 75.35 7.63
CA ALA A 30 13.71 74.78 8.24
C ALA A 30 13.20 73.52 7.50
N TYR A 31 13.39 73.46 6.18
CA TYR A 31 12.79 72.42 5.33
C TYR A 31 13.76 71.70 4.38
N GLY A 32 15.02 72.13 4.28
CA GLY A 32 16.04 71.54 3.39
C GLY A 32 16.92 70.53 4.12
N GLY A 33 16.32 69.49 4.69
CA GLY A 33 17.01 68.23 4.98
C GLY A 33 17.00 67.31 3.75
N SER A 34 17.78 66.23 3.78
CA SER A 34 18.00 65.26 2.69
C SER A 34 16.77 64.48 2.22
N ASN A 35 15.55 64.94 2.51
CA ASN A 35 14.32 64.21 2.25
C ASN A 35 13.29 65.19 1.64
N PRO A 36 12.90 65.04 0.36
CA PRO A 36 11.92 65.90 -0.28
C PRO A 36 10.51 65.53 0.22
N ALA A 37 10.19 65.93 1.45
CA ALA A 37 8.84 65.84 2.01
C ALA A 37 8.21 67.23 1.99
N ILE A 38 7.31 67.38 1.01
CA ILE A 38 6.31 68.43 0.88
C ILE A 38 5.67 68.74 2.24
N VAL A 39 5.42 70.03 2.50
CA VAL A 39 4.72 70.54 3.68
C VAL A 39 3.46 69.72 3.94
N GLY A 40 3.42 68.98 5.05
CA GLY A 40 2.17 68.44 5.59
C GLY A 40 2.21 67.04 6.20
N HIS A 41 3.18 66.17 5.90
CA HIS A 41 3.16 64.79 6.41
C HIS A 41 4.54 64.40 6.98
N SER A 42 4.56 64.05 8.27
CA SER A 42 5.76 63.58 8.98
C SER A 42 6.30 62.31 8.32
N ALA A 43 7.60 62.25 8.07
CA ALA A 43 8.32 61.05 7.63
C ALA A 43 8.43 60.01 8.77
N GLY A 44 7.31 59.70 9.40
CA GLY A 44 7.09 58.45 10.10
C GLY A 44 6.41 57.54 9.10
N GLU A 45 7.14 56.52 8.65
CA GLU A 45 6.61 55.35 7.95
C GLU A 45 5.23 55.01 8.52
N LEU A 46 4.21 54.99 7.66
CA LEU A 46 2.84 54.68 8.06
C LEU A 46 2.82 53.24 8.61
N VAL A 47 3.01 53.08 9.92
CA VAL A 47 2.96 51.78 10.59
C VAL A 47 1.50 51.36 10.62
N VAL A 48 1.08 50.61 9.60
CA VAL A 48 -0.23 49.98 9.57
C VAL A 48 -0.17 48.76 10.49
N THR A 49 -0.93 48.80 11.59
CA THR A 49 -1.11 47.65 12.48
C THR A 49 -2.41 46.91 12.15
N GLY A 50 -2.57 45.68 12.62
CA GLY A 50 -3.81 44.92 12.43
C GLY A 50 -5.07 45.64 12.95
N GLU A 51 -4.94 46.48 13.99
CA GLU A 51 -6.04 47.28 14.54
C GLU A 51 -6.46 48.44 13.61
N SER A 52 -5.55 48.88 12.73
CA SER A 52 -5.81 49.93 11.74
C SER A 52 -6.41 49.39 10.44
N ILE A 53 -6.58 48.08 10.32
CA ILE A 53 -7.13 47.41 9.13
C ILE A 53 -8.57 46.98 9.45
N VAL A 54 -9.52 47.43 8.63
CA VAL A 54 -10.92 47.02 8.74
C VAL A 54 -11.12 45.73 7.93
N ASN A 55 -12.01 44.84 8.37
CA ASN A 55 -12.35 43.65 7.59
C ASN A 55 -12.77 44.05 6.16
N GLU A 56 -12.29 43.27 5.18
CA GLU A 56 -12.54 43.47 3.74
C GLU A 56 -11.95 44.77 3.15
N SER A 57 -11.20 45.56 3.91
CA SER A 57 -10.61 46.82 3.41
C SER A 57 -9.34 46.64 2.58
N ILE A 58 -8.73 45.45 2.60
CA ILE A 58 -7.56 45.09 1.80
C ILE A 58 -8.00 44.12 0.71
N THR A 59 -7.75 44.49 -0.53
CA THR A 59 -8.03 43.67 -1.71
C THR A 59 -6.73 43.12 -2.30
N GLY A 60 -6.84 42.21 -3.27
CA GLY A 60 -5.67 41.71 -4.00
C GLY A 60 -4.90 42.79 -4.76
N ALA A 61 -5.50 43.96 -5.06
CA ALA A 61 -4.82 45.07 -5.71
C ALA A 61 -3.87 45.85 -4.79
N ASP A 62 -4.15 45.80 -3.47
CA ASP A 62 -3.36 46.49 -2.45
C ASP A 62 -2.11 45.69 -2.05
N ILE A 63 -2.01 44.44 -2.50
CA ILE A 63 -0.94 43.50 -2.17
C ILE A 63 -0.10 43.27 -3.43
N ALA A 64 1.18 43.64 -3.37
CA ALA A 64 2.09 43.36 -4.47
C ALA A 64 2.29 41.85 -4.68
N ASN A 65 2.36 41.41 -5.94
CA ASN A 65 2.60 40.00 -6.26
C ASN A 65 3.85 39.47 -5.55
N ASN A 66 3.73 38.29 -4.93
CA ASN A 66 4.80 37.62 -4.20
C ASN A 66 5.35 38.38 -2.98
N SER A 67 4.64 39.41 -2.48
CA SER A 67 5.09 40.17 -1.31
C SER A 67 4.79 39.50 0.04
N ILE A 68 3.86 38.54 0.07
CA ILE A 68 3.54 37.75 1.26
C ILE A 68 4.29 36.43 1.20
N GLN A 69 5.14 36.17 2.20
CA GLN A 69 5.90 34.94 2.38
C GLN A 69 5.18 34.00 3.35
N GLY A 70 5.50 32.70 3.31
CA GLY A 70 4.84 31.69 4.17
C GLY A 70 4.99 31.96 5.68
N THR A 71 6.07 32.63 6.12
CA THR A 71 6.26 33.02 7.53
C THR A 71 5.31 34.10 8.01
N GLN A 72 4.67 34.84 7.09
CA GLN A 72 3.74 35.92 7.39
C GLN A 72 2.27 35.42 7.40
N ILE A 73 2.05 34.13 7.14
CA ILE A 73 0.74 33.50 7.06
C ILE A 73 0.61 32.50 8.20
N GLU A 74 -0.36 32.69 9.09
CA GLU A 74 -0.75 31.63 10.01
C GLU A 74 -1.59 30.60 9.25
N GLU A 75 -0.95 29.53 8.78
CA GLU A 75 -1.62 28.49 7.99
C GLU A 75 -2.82 27.85 8.71
N SER A 76 -2.80 27.85 10.05
CA SER A 76 -3.90 27.30 10.86
C SER A 76 -5.22 28.07 10.76
N THR A 77 -5.17 29.32 10.29
CA THR A 77 -6.36 30.17 10.13
C THR A 77 -6.92 30.13 8.71
N LEU A 78 -6.25 29.44 7.76
CA LEU A 78 -6.74 29.29 6.40
C LEU A 78 -7.78 28.17 6.31
N GLY A 79 -8.86 28.41 5.56
CA GLY A 79 -9.82 27.38 5.20
C GLY A 79 -9.21 26.32 4.27
N THR A 80 -9.84 25.15 4.19
CA THR A 80 -9.43 24.10 3.26
C THR A 80 -9.59 24.56 1.81
N VAL A 81 -8.63 24.23 0.94
CA VAL A 81 -8.76 24.45 -0.51
C VAL A 81 -9.95 23.62 -1.04
N PRO A 82 -11.03 24.25 -1.56
CA PRO A 82 -12.24 23.52 -1.96
C PRO A 82 -12.05 22.71 -3.25
N SER A 83 -11.15 23.12 -4.15
CA SER A 83 -10.78 22.39 -5.36
C SER A 83 -9.41 22.84 -5.88
N ALA A 84 -8.55 21.91 -6.29
CA ALA A 84 -7.28 22.20 -6.96
C ALA A 84 -7.21 21.44 -8.29
N SER A 85 -6.87 22.15 -9.38
CA SER A 85 -6.72 21.57 -10.72
C SER A 85 -5.47 20.69 -10.84
N SER A 86 -4.47 20.93 -9.99
CA SER A 86 -3.24 20.14 -9.88
C SER A 86 -2.69 20.28 -8.46
N ALA A 87 -2.17 19.16 -7.91
CA ALA A 87 -1.50 19.13 -6.62
C ALA A 87 -0.19 18.35 -6.78
N SER A 88 0.94 18.96 -6.39
CA SER A 88 2.27 18.35 -6.51
C SER A 88 2.49 17.21 -5.50
N SER A 89 1.74 17.21 -4.38
CA SER A 89 1.71 16.12 -3.40
C SER A 89 0.46 16.24 -2.51
N ALA A 90 -0.05 15.09 -2.02
CA ALA A 90 -1.11 15.02 -1.03
C ALA A 90 -0.80 13.88 -0.05
N SER A 91 -0.83 14.17 1.26
CA SER A 91 -0.47 13.21 2.31
C SER A 91 -1.54 12.13 2.52
N ILE A 92 -2.81 12.45 2.25
CA ILE A 92 -3.97 11.55 2.39
C ILE A 92 -4.99 11.91 1.29
N CYS A 93 -5.20 11.01 0.32
CA CYS A 93 -6.30 11.11 -0.64
C CYS A 93 -7.48 10.28 -0.11
N SER A 94 -8.41 10.91 0.60
CA SER A 94 -9.56 10.19 1.20
C SER A 94 -10.82 10.19 0.32
N LYS A 95 -10.85 11.00 -0.75
CA LYS A 95 -11.93 11.02 -1.73
C LYS A 95 -11.38 11.31 -3.13
N VAL A 96 -11.29 10.28 -3.97
CA VAL A 96 -11.23 10.46 -5.42
C VAL A 96 -12.64 10.74 -5.88
N GLY A 97 -12.85 11.88 -6.57
CA GLY A 97 -14.14 12.25 -7.15
C GLY A 97 -14.68 11.11 -8.02
N SER A 98 -15.93 10.75 -7.76
CA SER A 98 -16.64 9.61 -8.31
C SER A 98 -16.87 9.70 -9.81
N SER A 99 -16.11 8.90 -10.57
CA SER A 99 -16.53 8.24 -11.81
C SER A 99 -15.43 7.25 -12.25
N GLY A 100 -15.65 5.95 -12.08
CA GLY A 100 -14.70 4.86 -12.38
C GLY A 100 -13.91 4.41 -11.16
N CYS A 101 -14.24 3.23 -10.63
CA CYS A 101 -13.64 2.51 -9.49
C CYS A 101 -12.67 3.31 -8.59
N GLY A 102 -13.20 4.25 -7.79
CA GLY A 102 -12.43 5.25 -7.03
C GLY A 102 -11.70 4.76 -5.76
N GLY A 103 -11.19 3.53 -5.74
CA GLY A 103 -10.34 3.02 -4.67
C GLY A 103 -8.96 2.63 -5.19
N LEU A 104 -7.90 2.82 -4.40
CA LEU A 104 -6.49 2.50 -4.74
C LEU A 104 -6.25 1.04 -5.19
N ASN A 105 -7.27 0.18 -5.13
CA ASN A 105 -7.18 -1.24 -5.34
C ASN A 105 -8.23 -1.78 -6.33
N TYR A 106 -8.96 -0.98 -7.10
CA TYR A 106 -9.97 -1.51 -8.05
C TYR A 106 -9.76 -0.99 -9.48
N PHE A 107 -9.97 -1.86 -10.48
CA PHE A 107 -10.10 -1.49 -11.90
C PHE A 107 -11.48 -1.91 -12.40
N GLU A 108 -11.97 -1.24 -13.42
CA GLU A 108 -13.16 -1.66 -14.16
C GLU A 108 -12.72 -2.73 -15.17
N ASP A 109 -13.33 -3.92 -15.15
CA ASP A 109 -13.12 -4.95 -16.17
C ASP A 109 -13.84 -4.60 -17.48
N ASP A 110 -13.65 -5.43 -18.51
CA ASP A 110 -14.26 -5.24 -19.84
C ASP A 110 -15.81 -5.28 -19.81
N GLU A 111 -16.40 -5.65 -18.67
CA GLU A 111 -17.84 -5.76 -18.42
C GLU A 111 -18.37 -4.60 -17.55
N GLY A 112 -17.53 -3.64 -17.16
CA GLY A 112 -17.92 -2.49 -16.36
C GLY A 112 -17.91 -2.75 -14.85
N SER A 113 -17.36 -3.87 -14.38
CA SER A 113 -17.35 -4.28 -12.97
C SER A 113 -16.04 -3.92 -12.27
N CYS A 114 -16.14 -3.37 -11.06
CA CYS A 114 -14.95 -3.05 -10.27
C CYS A 114 -14.33 -4.32 -9.66
N VAL A 115 -13.17 -4.74 -10.16
CA VAL A 115 -12.41 -5.89 -9.67
C VAL A 115 -11.15 -5.45 -8.89
N PRO A 116 -10.80 -6.12 -7.78
CA PRO A 116 -9.65 -5.73 -6.99
C PRO A 116 -8.32 -6.05 -7.69
N ARG A 117 -7.40 -5.08 -7.80
CA ARG A 117 -6.01 -5.32 -8.26
C ARG A 117 -5.18 -5.85 -7.10
N ILE A 118 -4.71 -7.08 -7.25
CA ILE A 118 -3.78 -7.68 -6.30
C ILE A 118 -2.40 -7.75 -6.96
N ASN A 119 -1.52 -6.80 -6.65
CA ASN A 119 -0.12 -6.87 -7.02
C ASN A 119 0.69 -7.33 -5.80
N SER A 120 0.98 -8.63 -5.74
CA SER A 120 1.76 -9.22 -4.64
C SER A 120 3.17 -9.62 -5.08
N LYS A 121 4.00 -8.66 -5.48
CA LYS A 121 5.45 -8.92 -5.49
C LYS A 121 5.93 -8.99 -4.04
N GLY A 122 5.98 -10.20 -3.48
CA GLY A 122 6.61 -10.48 -2.18
C GLY A 122 5.74 -10.31 -0.92
N ASN A 123 4.43 -10.04 -1.02
CA ASN A 123 3.55 -9.90 0.14
C ASN A 123 2.41 -10.94 0.15
N ALA A 124 2.07 -11.48 1.32
CA ALA A 124 0.89 -12.32 1.49
C ALA A 124 -0.40 -11.51 1.30
N LEU A 125 -1.36 -12.07 0.55
CA LEU A 125 -2.73 -11.56 0.48
C LEU A 125 -3.40 -11.68 1.85
N ARG A 126 -3.51 -10.58 2.59
CA ARG A 126 -4.37 -10.49 3.77
C ARG A 126 -5.72 -9.89 3.36
N TYR A 127 -6.71 -10.74 3.10
CA TYR A 127 -8.10 -10.32 3.00
C TYR A 127 -8.61 -10.02 4.42
N MET A 128 -8.53 -8.76 4.84
CA MET A 128 -9.22 -8.28 6.04
C MET A 128 -10.54 -7.65 5.61
N THR A 129 -11.62 -8.42 5.62
CA THR A 129 -12.96 -7.80 5.66
C THR A 129 -13.27 -7.53 7.12
N GLY A 130 -13.66 -6.30 7.45
CA GLY A 130 -14.11 -5.92 8.80
C GLY A 130 -15.50 -6.49 9.13
N SER A 131 -15.78 -7.75 8.80
CA SER A 131 -17.01 -8.42 9.18
C SER A 131 -16.82 -9.04 10.57
N SER A 132 -17.65 -8.64 11.51
CA SER A 132 -17.62 -9.10 12.90
C SER A 132 -17.99 -10.57 13.10
N ASN A 133 -18.22 -11.35 12.04
CA ASN A 133 -18.86 -12.68 12.13
C ASN A 133 -18.21 -13.80 11.29
N GLY A 134 -16.87 -13.88 11.19
CA GLY A 134 -16.22 -15.12 10.74
C GLY A 134 -14.88 -14.94 10.01
N PRO A 135 -14.10 -16.04 9.87
CA PRO A 135 -12.85 -16.05 9.10
C PRO A 135 -13.13 -15.71 7.62
N PRO A 136 -12.20 -15.05 6.93
CA PRO A 136 -12.35 -14.70 5.51
C PRO A 136 -12.44 -15.97 4.65
N THR A 137 -13.51 -16.08 3.86
CA THR A 137 -13.72 -17.21 2.94
C THR A 137 -13.31 -16.81 1.52
N LEU A 138 -12.38 -17.55 0.91
CA LEU A 138 -12.10 -17.47 -0.52
C LEU A 138 -13.14 -18.33 -1.25
N THR A 139 -14.01 -17.72 -2.04
CA THR A 139 -14.97 -18.42 -2.89
C THR A 139 -14.44 -18.47 -4.33
N SER A 140 -14.38 -19.67 -4.93
CA SER A 140 -14.10 -19.84 -6.36
C SER A 140 -15.30 -20.45 -7.06
N SER A 141 -15.57 -19.98 -8.27
CA SER A 141 -16.54 -20.60 -9.18
C SER A 141 -16.10 -21.98 -9.70
N TYR A 142 -14.86 -22.39 -9.39
CA TYR A 142 -14.30 -23.70 -9.72
C TYR A 142 -14.19 -24.56 -8.45
N SER A 143 -14.67 -25.79 -8.52
CA SER A 143 -14.39 -26.84 -7.54
C SER A 143 -12.98 -27.40 -7.79
N GLY A 144 -12.03 -27.05 -6.93
CA GLY A 144 -10.65 -27.58 -6.98
C GLY A 144 -9.57 -26.51 -7.10
N LEU A 145 -9.48 -25.60 -6.12
CA LEU A 145 -8.33 -24.71 -5.97
C LEU A 145 -7.18 -25.50 -5.34
N CYS A 146 -5.99 -25.42 -5.94
CA CYS A 146 -4.75 -25.84 -5.29
C CYS A 146 -3.85 -24.64 -5.01
N ILE A 147 -3.09 -24.75 -3.93
CA ILE A 147 -1.91 -23.90 -3.70
C ILE A 147 -0.76 -24.57 -4.44
N GLY A 148 -0.47 -24.09 -5.64
CA GLY A 148 0.55 -24.69 -6.50
C GLY A 148 1.95 -24.20 -6.14
N THR A 149 2.82 -25.10 -5.67
CA THR A 149 4.27 -24.86 -5.69
C THR A 149 4.84 -25.29 -7.03
N HIS A 150 5.05 -24.37 -7.97
CA HIS A 150 5.76 -24.65 -9.22
C HIS A 150 7.25 -24.38 -9.03
N GLY A 151 8.10 -25.41 -9.08
CA GLY A 151 9.55 -25.26 -9.00
C GLY A 151 10.07 -24.67 -7.68
N GLY A 152 9.43 -25.01 -6.55
CA GLY A 152 9.89 -24.59 -5.22
C GLY A 152 9.62 -23.12 -4.85
N ARG A 153 8.80 -22.41 -5.63
CA ARG A 153 8.37 -21.04 -5.30
C ARG A 153 6.85 -20.97 -5.11
N ASN A 154 6.44 -20.33 -4.01
CA ASN A 154 5.04 -20.09 -3.66
C ASN A 154 4.48 -18.94 -4.50
N TYR A 155 3.82 -19.25 -5.62
CA TYR A 155 3.03 -18.27 -6.36
C TYR A 155 1.80 -18.93 -6.96
N SER A 156 0.64 -18.38 -6.63
CA SER A 156 -0.71 -18.64 -7.16
C SER A 156 -1.54 -19.74 -6.49
N VAL A 157 -2.73 -19.29 -6.06
CA VAL A 157 -3.92 -20.12 -5.97
C VAL A 157 -4.41 -20.29 -7.41
N GLY A 158 -4.52 -21.53 -7.89
CA GLY A 158 -4.87 -21.81 -9.28
C GLY A 158 -5.49 -23.18 -9.46
N LEU A 159 -5.71 -23.55 -10.72
CA LEU A 159 -6.12 -24.92 -11.08
C LEU A 159 -4.96 -25.89 -10.84
N CYS A 160 -5.27 -27.15 -10.54
CA CYS A 160 -4.29 -28.22 -10.38
C CYS A 160 -4.22 -29.05 -11.68
N PRO A 161 -3.44 -28.63 -12.70
CA PRO A 161 -3.39 -29.35 -13.96
C PRO A 161 -2.73 -30.71 -13.76
N SER A 162 -3.31 -31.74 -14.38
CA SER A 162 -2.75 -33.10 -14.38
C SER A 162 -2.53 -33.63 -15.80
N LEU A 163 -2.44 -32.73 -16.79
CA LEU A 163 -2.25 -33.08 -18.20
C LEU A 163 -0.81 -33.54 -18.49
N ARG A 164 -0.67 -34.39 -19.52
CA ARG A 164 0.63 -34.97 -19.93
C ARG A 164 1.64 -33.91 -20.35
N GLU A 165 1.19 -32.85 -21.02
CA GLU A 165 2.06 -31.75 -21.50
C GLU A 165 2.82 -31.03 -20.38
N PHE A 166 2.33 -31.11 -19.14
CA PHE A 166 2.96 -30.51 -17.96
C PHE A 166 3.83 -31.50 -17.17
N LYS A 167 4.09 -32.71 -17.70
CA LYS A 167 4.81 -33.77 -17.01
C LYS A 167 5.89 -34.37 -17.91
N GLU A 168 7.08 -34.53 -17.35
CA GLU A 168 8.23 -35.19 -17.99
C GLU A 168 8.66 -36.43 -17.18
N ASN A 169 9.47 -37.30 -17.78
CA ASN A 169 10.03 -38.50 -17.13
C ASN A 169 8.96 -39.38 -16.44
N ILE A 170 7.79 -39.52 -17.08
CA ILE A 170 6.65 -40.26 -16.54
C ILE A 170 6.99 -41.74 -16.49
N THR A 171 7.08 -42.29 -15.27
CA THR A 171 7.31 -43.70 -15.00
C THR A 171 6.17 -44.27 -14.16
N THR A 172 5.90 -45.55 -14.34
CA THR A 172 4.89 -46.27 -13.55
C THR A 172 5.42 -46.45 -12.12
N LEU A 173 4.59 -46.13 -11.12
CA LEU A 173 4.91 -46.43 -9.73
C LEU A 173 4.98 -47.94 -9.53
N SER A 174 5.98 -48.40 -8.77
CA SER A 174 6.19 -49.80 -8.39
C SER A 174 6.59 -49.85 -6.92
N GLU A 175 6.51 -51.04 -6.31
CA GLU A 175 6.85 -51.29 -4.91
C GLU A 175 6.03 -50.43 -3.93
N ALA A 176 4.79 -50.10 -4.29
CA ALA A 176 3.94 -49.25 -3.45
C ALA A 176 3.48 -49.97 -2.17
N LEU A 177 3.16 -51.26 -2.26
CA LEU A 177 2.75 -52.06 -1.11
C LEU A 177 3.90 -52.27 -0.10
N PRO A 178 5.12 -52.69 -0.51
CA PRO A 178 6.29 -52.72 0.36
C PRO A 178 6.68 -51.34 0.94
N LEU A 179 6.44 -50.27 0.19
CA LEU A 179 6.69 -48.92 0.68
C LEU A 179 5.76 -48.55 1.84
N LEU A 180 4.45 -48.79 1.67
CA LEU A 180 3.45 -48.47 2.68
C LEU A 180 3.56 -49.37 3.92
N SER A 181 4.00 -50.62 3.77
CA SER A 181 4.17 -51.54 4.91
C SER A 181 5.27 -51.11 5.89
N GLN A 182 6.21 -50.27 5.45
CA GLN A 182 7.23 -49.66 6.30
C GLN A 182 6.71 -48.43 7.07
N MET A 183 5.55 -47.90 6.69
CA MET A 183 4.95 -46.75 7.34
C MET A 183 4.04 -47.20 8.47
N ARG A 184 3.98 -46.39 9.53
CA ARG A 184 3.18 -46.69 10.72
C ARG A 184 2.02 -45.71 10.83
N PRO A 185 0.78 -46.12 10.50
CA PRO A 185 -0.41 -45.37 10.86
C PRO A 185 -0.52 -45.27 12.38
N VAL A 186 -0.86 -44.09 12.89
CA VAL A 186 -0.98 -43.84 14.33
C VAL A 186 -2.30 -43.16 14.66
N SER A 187 -2.76 -43.36 15.89
CA SER A 187 -3.74 -42.47 16.53
C SER A 187 -3.00 -41.56 17.51
N PHE A 188 -3.46 -40.31 17.61
CA PHE A 188 -2.85 -39.28 18.45
C PHE A 188 -3.91 -38.31 18.94
N VAL A 189 -3.51 -37.39 19.82
CA VAL A 189 -4.34 -36.30 20.31
C VAL A 189 -3.61 -34.99 20.04
N TRP A 190 -4.30 -34.02 19.45
CA TRP A 190 -3.72 -32.70 19.20
C TRP A 190 -3.41 -31.98 20.51
N LYS A 191 -2.20 -31.44 20.64
CA LYS A 191 -1.78 -30.72 21.86
C LYS A 191 -2.61 -29.46 22.13
N GLU A 192 -2.98 -28.74 21.07
CA GLU A 192 -3.70 -27.46 21.20
C GLU A 192 -5.19 -27.65 21.48
N THR A 193 -5.84 -28.57 20.76
CA THR A 193 -7.30 -28.75 20.83
C THR A 193 -7.73 -29.88 21.76
N GLY A 194 -6.83 -30.81 22.11
CA GLY A 194 -7.17 -32.04 22.82
C GLY A 194 -7.98 -33.03 21.97
N GLU A 195 -8.11 -32.79 20.67
CA GLU A 195 -8.93 -33.60 19.78
C GLU A 195 -8.23 -34.92 19.40
N PRO A 196 -8.88 -36.08 19.56
CA PRO A 196 -8.36 -37.36 19.09
C PRO A 196 -8.40 -37.43 17.57
N SER A 197 -7.35 -37.96 16.96
CA SER A 197 -7.18 -38.01 15.51
C SER A 197 -6.36 -39.24 15.08
N ILE A 198 -6.31 -39.49 13.77
CA ILE A 198 -5.50 -40.54 13.14
C ILE A 198 -4.67 -39.96 12.00
N GLY A 199 -3.51 -40.54 11.73
CA GLY A 199 -2.64 -40.08 10.65
C GLY A 199 -1.25 -40.70 10.69
N PHE A 200 -0.27 -39.96 10.21
CA PHE A 200 1.15 -40.34 10.21
C PHE A 200 2.02 -39.29 10.91
N ILE A 201 3.17 -39.73 11.40
CA ILE A 201 4.23 -38.86 11.92
C ILE A 201 5.13 -38.43 10.76
N ALA A 202 5.29 -37.13 10.55
CA ALA A 202 6.00 -36.59 9.38
C ALA A 202 7.46 -37.06 9.32
N GLU A 203 8.14 -37.16 10.46
CA GLU A 203 9.53 -37.60 10.58
C GLU A 203 9.70 -39.07 10.19
N GLU A 204 8.69 -39.90 10.47
CA GLU A 204 8.69 -41.32 10.09
C GLU A 204 8.46 -41.46 8.58
N VAL A 205 7.51 -40.70 8.02
CA VAL A 205 7.23 -40.69 6.58
C VAL A 205 8.43 -40.18 5.78
N ALA A 206 9.05 -39.08 6.21
CA ALA A 206 10.20 -38.47 5.53
C ALA A 206 11.41 -39.41 5.45
N LYS A 207 11.58 -40.31 6.43
CA LYS A 207 12.65 -41.32 6.40
C LYS A 207 12.41 -42.43 5.38
N VAL A 208 11.14 -42.79 5.16
CA VAL A 208 10.75 -43.86 4.24
C VAL A 208 10.66 -43.35 2.80
N GLU A 209 9.92 -42.26 2.57
CA GLU A 209 9.77 -41.62 1.26
C GLU A 209 9.62 -40.10 1.41
N PRO A 210 10.71 -39.33 1.20
CA PRO A 210 10.68 -37.87 1.28
C PRO A 210 9.63 -37.21 0.37
N LYS A 211 9.26 -37.81 -0.76
CA LYS A 211 8.24 -37.25 -1.68
C LYS A 211 6.84 -37.18 -1.06
N LEU A 212 6.58 -37.96 -0.01
CA LEU A 212 5.33 -37.97 0.76
C LEU A 212 5.40 -37.08 2.00
N ALA A 213 6.55 -36.45 2.29
CA ALA A 213 6.69 -35.44 3.32
C ALA A 213 6.54 -34.03 2.74
N MET A 214 6.08 -33.10 3.58
CA MET A 214 5.94 -31.68 3.26
C MET A 214 7.09 -30.92 3.91
N PHE A 215 7.79 -30.10 3.13
CA PHE A 215 8.85 -29.23 3.62
C PHE A 215 8.46 -27.76 3.37
N ALA A 216 8.59 -26.91 4.38
CA ALA A 216 8.42 -25.47 4.30
C ALA A 216 9.74 -24.81 4.69
N ASP A 217 10.25 -23.90 3.86
CA ASP A 217 11.52 -23.19 4.08
C ASP A 217 12.72 -24.10 4.36
N GLY A 218 12.73 -25.31 3.79
CA GLY A 218 13.77 -26.32 3.98
C GLY A 218 13.61 -27.17 5.24
N GLU A 219 12.60 -26.89 6.07
CA GLU A 219 12.29 -27.64 7.28
C GLU A 219 11.08 -28.56 7.08
N LEU A 220 11.08 -29.69 7.78
CA LEU A 220 9.97 -30.64 7.73
C LEU A 220 8.74 -30.03 8.41
N ALA A 221 7.65 -29.91 7.67
CA ALA A 221 6.43 -29.23 8.10
C ALA A 221 5.20 -30.15 8.20
N GLY A 222 5.21 -31.33 7.58
CA GLY A 222 4.08 -32.24 7.63
C GLY A 222 4.12 -33.38 6.63
N VAL A 223 2.94 -33.92 6.30
CA VAL A 223 2.74 -35.05 5.39
C VAL A 223 1.92 -34.61 4.18
N GLN A 224 2.29 -35.05 2.98
CA GLN A 224 1.57 -34.79 1.74
C GLN A 224 0.49 -35.84 1.48
N TYR A 225 -0.58 -35.80 2.28
CA TYR A 225 -1.69 -36.75 2.21
C TYR A 225 -2.31 -36.88 0.81
N GLU A 226 -2.34 -35.79 0.03
CA GLU A 226 -2.88 -35.77 -1.34
C GLU A 226 -2.15 -36.75 -2.28
N LYS A 227 -0.84 -36.94 -2.07
CA LYS A 227 -0.02 -37.85 -2.88
C LYS A 227 -0.24 -39.32 -2.55
N PHE A 228 -0.77 -39.62 -1.37
CA PHE A 228 -1.04 -41.00 -0.96
C PHE A 228 -2.08 -41.66 -1.85
N ALA A 229 -3.04 -40.92 -2.44
CA ALA A 229 -4.06 -41.51 -3.31
C ALA A 229 -3.46 -42.34 -4.46
N ALA A 230 -2.41 -41.82 -5.12
CA ALA A 230 -1.72 -42.55 -6.18
C ALA A 230 -0.95 -43.77 -5.66
N VAL A 231 -0.29 -43.64 -4.50
CA VAL A 231 0.48 -44.73 -3.87
C VAL A 231 -0.44 -45.85 -3.40
N LEU A 232 -1.49 -45.51 -2.66
CA LEU A 232 -2.53 -46.44 -2.19
C LEU A 232 -3.19 -47.18 -3.36
N THR A 233 -3.52 -46.47 -4.44
CA THR A 233 -4.09 -47.09 -5.65
C THR A 233 -3.15 -48.15 -6.20
N LYS A 234 -1.86 -47.83 -6.35
CA LYS A 234 -0.88 -48.81 -6.85
C LYS A 234 -0.70 -49.98 -5.89
N ALA A 235 -0.69 -49.74 -4.58
CA ALA A 235 -0.58 -50.80 -3.57
C ALA A 235 -1.78 -51.76 -3.61
N ILE A 236 -3.00 -51.25 -3.81
CA ILE A 236 -4.20 -52.09 -4.01
C ILE A 236 -4.06 -52.94 -5.28
N MET A 237 -3.55 -52.37 -6.38
CA MET A 237 -3.32 -53.13 -7.61
C MET A 237 -2.26 -54.24 -7.41
N GLU A 238 -1.19 -53.95 -6.69
CA GLU A 238 -0.15 -54.94 -6.34
C GLU A 238 -0.70 -56.03 -5.42
N GLN A 239 -1.53 -55.66 -4.45
CA GLN A 239 -2.23 -56.60 -3.58
C GLN A 239 -3.19 -57.48 -4.36
N GLN A 240 -3.97 -56.92 -5.30
CA GLN A 240 -4.87 -57.69 -6.17
C GLN A 240 -4.08 -58.71 -6.99
N HIS A 241 -2.94 -58.32 -7.57
CA HIS A 241 -2.09 -59.25 -8.30
C HIS A 241 -1.60 -60.42 -7.42
N GLN A 242 -1.22 -60.15 -6.16
CA GLN A 242 -0.84 -61.22 -5.22
C GLN A 242 -2.03 -62.13 -4.90
N ILE A 243 -3.23 -61.59 -4.73
CA ILE A 243 -4.46 -62.37 -4.52
C ILE A 243 -4.74 -63.26 -5.73
N ASP A 244 -4.65 -62.73 -6.95
CA ASP A 244 -4.90 -63.50 -8.18
C ASP A 244 -3.90 -64.66 -8.33
N GLN A 245 -2.63 -64.41 -7.99
CA GLN A 245 -1.59 -65.46 -7.98
C GLN A 245 -1.90 -66.54 -6.93
N LEU A 246 -2.26 -66.14 -5.70
CA LEU A 246 -2.60 -67.07 -4.63
C LEU A 246 -3.86 -67.88 -4.97
N THR A 247 -4.89 -67.23 -5.51
CA THR A 247 -6.13 -67.88 -5.98
C THR A 247 -5.82 -68.90 -7.06
N SER A 248 -4.98 -68.54 -8.05
CA SER A 248 -4.57 -69.48 -9.11
C SER A 248 -3.90 -70.74 -8.54
N ILE A 249 -2.99 -70.58 -7.58
CA ILE A 249 -2.33 -71.71 -6.90
C ILE A 249 -3.35 -72.54 -6.11
N VAL A 250 -4.22 -71.89 -5.32
CA VAL A 250 -5.25 -72.59 -4.54
C VAL A 250 -6.21 -73.37 -5.43
N CYS A 251 -6.62 -72.82 -6.57
CA CYS A 251 -7.52 -73.48 -7.50
C CYS A 251 -6.84 -74.61 -8.28
N GLN A 252 -5.52 -74.54 -8.48
CA GLN A 252 -4.75 -75.65 -9.03
C GLN A 252 -4.72 -76.84 -8.04
N ASP A 253 -4.55 -76.59 -6.74
CA ASP A 253 -4.47 -77.63 -5.71
C ASP A 253 -5.85 -78.14 -5.25
N HIS A 254 -6.87 -77.27 -5.27
CA HIS A 254 -8.23 -77.53 -4.76
C HIS A 254 -9.32 -77.01 -5.71
N PRO A 255 -9.54 -77.66 -6.88
CA PRO A 255 -10.39 -77.14 -7.94
C PRO A 255 -11.89 -77.10 -7.60
N THR A 256 -12.33 -77.78 -6.54
CA THR A 256 -13.75 -77.82 -6.14
C THR A 256 -14.13 -76.72 -5.13
N MET A 257 -13.20 -75.86 -4.72
CA MET A 257 -13.46 -74.77 -3.78
C MET A 257 -14.35 -73.68 -4.40
N ASP A 258 -15.24 -73.08 -3.62
CA ASP A 258 -16.20 -72.07 -4.10
C ASP A 258 -15.53 -70.86 -4.78
N LEU A 259 -14.37 -70.43 -4.28
CA LEU A 259 -13.48 -69.39 -4.85
C LEU A 259 -13.05 -69.68 -6.30
N CYS A 260 -13.09 -70.94 -6.74
CA CYS A 260 -12.56 -71.42 -8.01
C CYS A 260 -13.65 -71.72 -9.05
N GLN A 261 -14.92 -71.47 -8.72
CA GLN A 261 -16.09 -71.84 -9.53
C GLN A 261 -16.69 -70.65 -10.31
N GLU A 262 -15.92 -69.58 -10.56
CA GLU A 262 -16.34 -68.49 -11.45
C GLU A 262 -16.33 -68.86 -12.94
#